data_AF-A0A816AA99-F1
#
_entry.id   AF-A0A816AA99-F1
#
_cell.length_a   1.000
_cell.length_b   1.000
_cell.length_c   1.000
_cell.angle_alpha   90.00
_cell.angle_beta   90.00
_cell.angle_gamma   90.00
#
_symmetry.space_group_name_H-M   'P 1'
#
loop_
_entity.id
_entity.type
_entity.pdbx_description
1 polymer ?
#
loop_
_entity_poly.entity_id
_entity_poly.type
_entity_poly.pdbx_seq_one_letter_code
_entity_poly.pdbx_strand_id
1 'polypeptide(L)'
;MVSFDIVSLFTRVPLACIIDLILDKMYGPTHTCSFRGLKRADWCSKCQHRYELKWLLDISTKDSHFIFYEKLYCQTEGIAMGSPLGPLLADIYINYLESKLKRRLEENGMLYWKRFVDDCFVLVNENTDINKLLDILNSFDVDIQFTVETEKNNSISFLDILITRTNIDVNITGLNTRGGGRS
;
A
#
# COMPACT_ATOMS: atom_id res chain seq x y z
N MET A 1 18.33 -9.21 7.81
CA MET A 1 17.58 -8.11 7.17
C MET A 1 16.78 -8.71 6.03
N VAL A 2 15.60 -8.17 5.78
CA VAL A 2 14.69 -8.65 4.75
C VAL A 2 14.10 -7.45 4.02
N SER A 3 13.93 -7.56 2.71
CA SER A 3 13.19 -6.62 1.89
C SER A 3 11.92 -7.30 1.40
N PHE A 4 10.78 -6.65 1.53
CA PHE A 4 9.54 -7.06 0.87
C PHE A 4 9.18 -6.03 -0.20
N ASP A 5 8.63 -6.50 -1.31
CA ASP A 5 8.12 -5.65 -2.40
C ASP A 5 6.65 -5.98 -2.67
N ILE A 6 5.83 -4.96 -2.91
CA ILE A 6 4.40 -5.12 -3.16
C ILE A 6 4.14 -5.28 -4.66
N VAL A 7 3.60 -6.44 -5.04
CA VAL A 7 3.35 -6.76 -6.44
C VAL A 7 2.24 -5.89 -7.01
N SER A 8 2.60 -5.05 -7.98
CA SER A 8 1.65 -4.29 -8.80
C SER A 8 0.70 -3.41 -7.97
N LEU A 9 1.24 -2.76 -6.92
CA LEU A 9 0.51 -1.99 -5.91
C LEU A 9 -0.65 -1.18 -6.51
N PHE A 10 -0.36 -0.17 -7.33
CA PHE A 10 -1.38 0.76 -7.85
C PHE A 10 -2.50 0.06 -8.61
N THR A 11 -2.19 -0.93 -9.44
CA THR A 11 -3.19 -1.62 -10.27
C THR A 11 -4.04 -2.63 -9.53
N ARG A 12 -3.71 -2.93 -8.26
CA ARG A 12 -4.40 -3.95 -7.47
C ARG A 12 -5.03 -3.44 -6.17
N VAL A 13 -4.79 -2.19 -5.76
CA VAL A 13 -5.40 -1.68 -4.53
C VAL A 13 -6.93 -1.60 -4.67
N PRO A 14 -7.72 -2.14 -3.72
CA PRO A 14 -9.17 -2.13 -3.80
C PRO A 14 -9.76 -0.74 -3.50
N LEU A 15 -9.90 0.09 -4.54
CA LEU A 15 -10.36 1.49 -4.45
C LEU A 15 -11.62 1.68 -3.59
N ALA A 16 -12.63 0.82 -3.77
CA ALA A 16 -13.88 0.92 -3.00
C ALA A 16 -13.63 0.78 -1.49
N CYS A 17 -12.76 -0.15 -1.09
CA CYS A 17 -12.37 -0.35 0.30
C CYS A 17 -11.63 0.89 0.84
N ILE A 18 -10.71 1.47 0.06
CA ILE A 18 -9.98 2.68 0.46
C ILE A 18 -10.94 3.85 0.71
N ILE A 19 -11.88 4.07 -0.21
CA ILE A 19 -12.85 5.16 -0.11
C ILE A 19 -13.68 4.98 1.17
N ASP A 20 -14.19 3.77 1.42
CA ASP A 20 -14.95 3.50 2.65
C ASP A 20 -14.08 3.66 3.92
N LEU A 21 -12.80 3.24 3.89
CA LEU A 21 -11.84 3.46 4.98
C LEU A 21 -11.62 4.96 5.28
N ILE A 22 -11.45 5.79 4.25
CA ILE A 22 -11.30 7.24 4.39
C ILE A 22 -12.55 7.83 5.04
N LEU A 23 -13.73 7.47 4.53
CA LEU A 23 -14.99 7.98 5.03
C LEU A 23 -15.22 7.57 6.48
N ASP A 24 -14.89 6.33 6.84
CA ASP A 24 -15.00 5.83 8.20
C ASP A 24 -14.01 6.50 9.16
N LYS A 25 -12.80 6.82 8.71
CA LYS A 25 -11.83 7.59 9.51
C LYS A 25 -12.26 9.03 9.73
N MET A 26 -12.81 9.69 8.72
CA MET A 26 -13.19 11.11 8.80
C MET A 26 -14.53 11.34 9.48
N TYR A 27 -15.52 10.49 9.20
CA TYR A 27 -16.90 10.67 9.68
C TYR A 27 -17.33 9.60 10.70
N GLY A 28 -16.51 8.60 10.99
CA GLY A 28 -16.89 7.48 11.84
C GLY A 28 -17.83 6.49 11.13
N PRO A 29 -18.42 5.53 11.86
CA PRO A 29 -19.34 4.56 11.27
C PRO A 29 -20.54 5.25 10.61
N THR A 30 -21.19 4.55 9.68
CA THR A 30 -22.42 5.03 9.04
C THR A 30 -23.39 5.53 10.11
N HIS A 31 -23.60 6.84 10.11
CA HIS A 31 -24.42 7.50 11.11
C HIS A 31 -25.84 6.94 11.02
N THR A 32 -26.45 6.64 12.16
CA THR A 32 -27.78 6.00 12.26
C THR A 32 -28.94 6.98 11.99
N CYS A 33 -28.63 8.11 11.35
CA CYS A 33 -29.58 9.05 10.80
C CYS A 33 -30.57 8.30 9.87
N SER A 34 -31.88 8.35 10.16
CA SER A 34 -32.94 7.67 9.40
C SER A 34 -33.08 8.22 7.97
N PHE A 35 -32.15 7.87 7.08
CA PHE A 35 -32.13 8.31 5.68
C PHE A 35 -32.70 7.32 4.68
N ARG A 36 -33.29 6.21 5.13
CA ARG A 36 -33.99 5.28 4.24
C ARG A 36 -35.30 5.91 3.77
N GLY A 37 -35.22 6.76 2.74
CA GLY A 37 -36.38 7.32 2.02
C GLY A 37 -36.49 8.84 1.96
N LEU A 38 -35.58 9.61 2.57
CA LEU A 38 -35.62 11.08 2.54
C LEU A 38 -34.82 11.66 1.36
N LYS A 39 -35.26 12.81 0.83
CA LYS A 39 -34.52 13.53 -0.22
C LYS A 39 -33.18 14.00 0.32
N ARG A 40 -32.17 14.10 -0.55
CA ARG A 40 -30.80 14.51 -0.18
C ARG A 40 -30.75 15.86 0.57
N ALA A 41 -31.65 16.79 0.26
CA ALA A 41 -31.73 18.10 0.91
C ALA A 41 -32.12 18.02 2.41
N ASP A 42 -32.79 16.94 2.82
CA ASP A 42 -33.24 16.72 4.19
C ASP A 42 -32.17 15.98 5.02
N TRP A 43 -31.00 15.72 4.44
CA TRP A 43 -29.93 15.02 5.12
C TRP A 43 -29.25 15.93 6.14
N CYS A 44 -28.83 15.36 7.27
CA CYS A 44 -28.02 16.10 8.22
C CYS A 44 -26.63 16.34 7.62
N SER A 45 -25.98 17.44 8.02
CA SER A 45 -24.72 17.88 7.41
C SER A 45 -23.65 16.79 7.39
N LYS A 46 -23.58 15.94 8.42
CA LYS A 46 -22.64 14.83 8.47
C LYS A 46 -22.88 13.77 7.38
N CYS A 47 -24.13 13.34 7.19
CA CYS A 47 -24.48 12.32 6.20
C CYS A 47 -24.41 12.92 4.77
N GLN A 48 -24.68 14.22 4.61
CA GLN A 48 -24.45 14.95 3.36
C GLN A 48 -22.96 15.07 2.99
N HIS A 49 -22.10 15.56 3.89
CA HIS A 49 -20.66 15.71 3.61
C HIS A 49 -19.98 14.36 3.34
N ARG A 50 -20.37 13.30 4.07
CA ARG A 50 -19.86 11.96 3.82
C ARG A 50 -20.18 11.49 2.40
N TYR A 51 -21.42 11.71 1.95
CA TYR A 51 -21.82 11.36 0.58
C TYR A 51 -21.10 12.21 -0.47
N GLU A 52 -20.97 13.52 -0.24
CA GLU A 52 -20.27 14.42 -1.15
C GLU A 52 -18.80 14.03 -1.32
N LEU A 53 -18.10 13.74 -0.22
CA LEU A 53 -16.72 13.27 -0.30
C LEU A 53 -16.63 11.91 -1.01
N LYS A 54 -17.53 10.96 -0.70
CA LYS A 54 -17.58 9.67 -1.39
C LYS A 54 -17.72 9.85 -2.89
N TRP A 55 -18.68 10.68 -3.29
CA TRP A 55 -18.95 10.97 -4.69
C TRP A 55 -17.74 11.63 -5.37
N LEU A 56 -17.11 12.62 -4.73
CA LEU A 56 -15.90 13.28 -5.25
C LEU A 56 -14.73 12.29 -5.41
N LEU A 57 -14.51 11.42 -4.44
CA LEU A 57 -13.47 10.38 -4.52
C LEU A 57 -13.79 9.38 -5.62
N ASP A 58 -15.03 8.92 -5.73
CA ASP A 58 -15.47 8.00 -6.78
C ASP A 58 -15.20 8.61 -8.16
N ILE A 59 -15.68 9.83 -8.45
CA ILE A 59 -15.49 10.44 -9.78
C ILE A 59 -14.04 10.83 -10.10
N SER A 60 -13.20 11.05 -9.09
CA SER A 60 -11.80 11.45 -9.30
C SER A 60 -10.84 10.27 -9.42
N THR A 61 -11.29 9.06 -9.08
CA THR A 61 -10.44 7.87 -9.01
C THR A 61 -10.96 6.72 -9.87
N LYS A 62 -12.28 6.57 -9.99
CA LYS A 62 -12.91 5.58 -10.87
C LYS A 62 -13.04 6.13 -12.28
N ASP A 63 -13.20 5.21 -13.22
CA ASP A 63 -13.41 5.53 -14.65
C ASP A 63 -12.25 6.36 -15.24
N SER A 64 -11.02 6.02 -14.85
CA SER A 64 -9.83 6.60 -15.48
C SER A 64 -9.67 6.03 -16.89
N HIS A 65 -9.75 6.90 -17.88
CA HIS A 65 -9.63 6.53 -19.29
C HIS A 65 -8.25 6.89 -19.84
N PHE A 66 -7.67 6.02 -20.65
CA PHE A 66 -6.43 6.30 -21.37
C PHE A 66 -6.49 5.74 -22.79
N ILE A 67 -5.70 6.32 -23.68
CA ILE A 67 -5.59 5.89 -25.07
C ILE A 67 -4.27 5.15 -25.26
N PHE A 68 -4.34 3.96 -25.85
CA PHE A 68 -3.17 3.16 -26.21
C PHE A 68 -3.38 2.55 -27.59
N TYR A 69 -2.43 2.74 -28.51
CA TYR A 69 -2.59 2.36 -29.93
C TYR A 69 -3.94 2.78 -30.52
N GLU A 70 -4.31 4.06 -30.33
CA GLU A 70 -5.56 4.65 -30.84
C GLU A 70 -6.86 4.01 -30.30
N LYS A 71 -6.77 3.14 -29.31
CA LYS A 71 -7.91 2.52 -28.62
C LYS A 71 -8.11 3.14 -27.25
N LEU A 72 -9.36 3.44 -26.92
CA LEU A 72 -9.76 3.93 -25.61
C LEU A 72 -9.92 2.75 -24.64
N TYR A 73 -9.25 2.83 -23.51
CA TYR A 73 -9.36 1.87 -22.41
C TYR A 73 -9.87 2.58 -21.17
N CYS A 74 -10.64 1.86 -20.36
CA CYS A 74 -11.04 2.28 -19.03
C CYS A 74 -10.41 1.34 -18.01
N GLN A 75 -9.80 1.90 -16.99
CA GLN A 75 -9.29 1.11 -15.88
C GLN A 75 -10.42 0.68 -14.97
N THR A 76 -10.62 -0.63 -14.86
CA THR A 76 -11.69 -1.22 -14.04
C THR A 76 -11.28 -1.42 -12.59
N GLU A 77 -10.00 -1.73 -12.36
CA GLU A 77 -9.47 -2.09 -11.05
C GLU A 77 -8.19 -1.31 -10.72
N GLY A 78 -7.99 -1.08 -9.42
CA GLY A 78 -6.89 -0.27 -8.93
C GLY A 78 -6.97 1.20 -9.34
N ILE A 79 -5.84 1.86 -9.20
CA ILE A 79 -5.65 3.30 -9.41
C ILE A 79 -4.88 3.50 -10.70
N ALA A 80 -5.30 4.48 -11.51
CA ALA A 80 -4.52 4.93 -12.65
C ALA A 80 -3.13 5.39 -12.25
N MET A 81 -2.14 4.78 -12.91
CA MET A 81 -0.76 5.26 -12.85
C MET A 81 -0.73 6.70 -13.35
N GLY A 82 -0.07 7.57 -12.60
CA GLY A 82 -0.07 9.02 -12.87
C GLY A 82 -1.25 9.78 -12.28
N SER A 83 -2.21 9.10 -11.63
CA SER A 83 -3.23 9.79 -10.82
C SER A 83 -2.54 10.55 -9.67
N PRO A 84 -2.82 11.86 -9.50
CA PRO A 84 -2.30 12.64 -8.37
C PRO A 84 -2.71 12.07 -7.01
N LEU A 85 -3.86 11.40 -6.95
CA LEU A 85 -4.36 10.76 -5.72
C LEU A 85 -3.79 9.36 -5.51
N GLY A 86 -3.18 8.77 -6.54
CA GLY A 86 -2.75 7.38 -6.51
C GLY A 86 -1.80 7.04 -5.38
N PRO A 87 -0.67 7.77 -5.22
CA PRO A 87 0.27 7.55 -4.13
C PRO A 87 -0.40 7.65 -2.75
N LEU A 88 -1.28 8.63 -2.55
CA LEU A 88 -1.98 8.83 -1.28
C LEU A 88 -2.92 7.67 -0.95
N LEU A 89 -3.74 7.25 -1.92
CA LEU A 89 -4.72 6.18 -1.73
C LEU A 89 -4.05 4.83 -1.50
N ALA A 90 -2.99 4.53 -2.25
CA ALA A 90 -2.19 3.33 -2.04
C ALA A 90 -1.56 3.35 -0.64
N ASP A 91 -0.96 4.47 -0.23
CA ASP A 91 -0.34 4.59 1.09
C ASP A 91 -1.37 4.42 2.23
N ILE A 92 -2.58 4.98 2.10
CA ILE A 92 -3.65 4.77 3.09
C ILE A 92 -3.99 3.29 3.23
N TYR A 93 -4.10 2.56 2.13
CA TYR A 93 -4.43 1.13 2.16
C TYR A 93 -3.33 0.29 2.79
N ILE A 94 -2.08 0.52 2.39
CA ILE A 94 -0.95 -0.24 2.93
C ILE A 94 -0.74 0.08 4.41
N ASN A 95 -0.87 1.33 4.84
CA ASN A 95 -0.85 1.68 6.26
C ASN A 95 -1.98 0.97 7.05
N TYR A 96 -3.17 0.83 6.45
CA TYR A 96 -4.26 0.09 7.07
C TYR A 96 -3.90 -1.39 7.24
N LEU A 97 -3.40 -2.05 6.20
CA LEU A 97 -2.91 -3.43 6.22
C LEU A 97 -1.81 -3.61 7.27
N GLU A 98 -0.78 -2.77 7.25
CA GLU A 98 0.33 -2.77 8.20
C GLU A 98 -0.19 -2.65 9.64
N SER A 99 -1.13 -1.75 9.91
CA SER A 99 -1.70 -1.59 11.25
C SER A 99 -2.44 -2.82 11.76
N LYS A 100 -3.07 -3.59 10.85
CA LYS A 100 -3.82 -4.81 11.18
C LYS A 100 -2.89 -5.99 11.43
N LEU A 101 -1.78 -6.07 10.69
CA LEU A 101 -0.83 -7.18 10.78
C LEU A 101 0.30 -6.94 11.78
N LYS A 102 0.58 -5.69 12.16
CA LYS A 102 1.73 -5.29 12.99
C LYS A 102 1.98 -6.24 14.16
N ARG A 103 0.97 -6.46 15.02
CA ARG A 103 1.11 -7.34 16.19
C ARG A 103 1.47 -8.78 15.79
N ARG A 104 0.82 -9.34 14.78
CA ARG A 104 1.11 -10.70 14.30
C ARG A 104 2.53 -10.79 13.74
N LEU A 105 2.99 -9.76 13.03
CA LEU A 105 4.36 -9.71 12.51
C LEU A 105 5.38 -9.62 13.66
N GLU A 106 5.15 -8.77 14.67
CA GLU A 106 5.99 -8.63 15.86
C GLU A 106 6.08 -9.95 16.64
N GLU A 107 4.94 -10.61 16.89
CA GLU A 107 4.86 -11.93 17.54
C GLU A 107 5.61 -13.03 16.77
N ASN A 108 5.80 -12.85 15.46
CA ASN A 108 6.55 -13.76 14.60
C ASN A 108 7.96 -13.24 14.29
N GLY A 109 8.48 -12.33 15.10
CA GLY A 109 9.90 -11.97 15.11
C GLY A 109 10.28 -10.81 14.19
N MET A 110 9.33 -9.98 13.75
CA MET A 110 9.61 -8.67 13.18
C MET A 110 10.02 -7.68 14.29
N LEU A 111 11.16 -7.01 14.10
CA LEU A 111 11.72 -6.03 15.04
C LEU A 111 11.54 -4.58 14.58
N TYR A 112 11.60 -4.36 13.27
CA TYR A 112 11.53 -3.04 12.68
C TYR A 112 10.93 -3.13 11.27
N TRP A 113 10.13 -2.13 10.90
CA TRP A 113 9.49 -2.04 9.61
C TRP A 113 9.57 -0.60 9.09
N LYS A 114 10.08 -0.44 7.87
CA LYS A 114 10.09 0.85 7.18
C LYS A 114 9.73 0.65 5.72
N ARG A 115 8.78 1.42 5.23
CA ARG A 115 8.31 1.36 3.85
C ARG A 115 8.59 2.66 3.11
N PHE A 116 8.89 2.53 1.82
CA PHE A 116 8.93 3.59 0.83
C PHE A 116 8.05 3.17 -0.36
N VAL A 117 6.85 3.73 -0.45
CA VAL A 117 5.83 3.34 -1.44
C VAL A 117 5.52 1.83 -1.38
N ASP A 118 6.08 1.03 -2.28
CA ASP A 118 5.97 -0.43 -2.42
C ASP A 118 7.14 -1.20 -1.79
N ASP A 119 8.32 -0.60 -1.67
CA ASP A 119 9.51 -1.22 -1.07
C ASP A 119 9.46 -1.17 0.47
N CYS A 120 9.61 -2.32 1.12
CA CYS A 120 9.59 -2.47 2.57
C CYS A 120 10.91 -3.06 3.11
N PHE A 121 11.64 -2.30 3.93
CA PHE A 121 12.80 -2.77 4.67
C PHE A 121 12.41 -3.25 6.08
N VAL A 122 12.83 -4.46 6.43
CA VAL A 122 12.43 -5.14 7.67
C VAL A 122 13.63 -5.74 8.39
N LEU A 123 13.69 -5.49 9.70
CA LEU A 123 14.59 -6.21 10.61
C LEU A 123 13.81 -7.29 11.33
N VAL A 124 14.45 -8.45 11.48
CA VAL A 124 13.86 -9.63 12.10
C VAL A 124 14.85 -10.27 13.06
N ASN A 125 14.35 -11.06 14.02
CA ASN A 125 15.19 -11.91 14.86
C ASN A 125 15.96 -12.95 14.01
N GLU A 126 17.07 -13.44 14.56
CA GLU A 126 17.93 -14.43 13.88
C GLU A 126 17.19 -15.71 13.49
N ASN A 127 16.27 -16.18 14.34
CA ASN A 127 15.53 -17.42 14.14
C ASN A 127 14.13 -17.21 13.53
N THR A 128 13.86 -16.04 12.97
CA THR A 128 12.56 -15.75 12.36
C THR A 128 12.36 -16.57 11.07
N ASP A 129 11.21 -17.22 10.95
CA ASP A 129 10.77 -17.85 9.71
C ASP A 129 10.24 -16.78 8.74
N ILE A 130 11.05 -16.46 7.72
CA ILE A 130 10.73 -15.43 6.74
C ILE A 130 9.52 -15.81 5.89
N ASN A 131 9.36 -17.09 5.54
CA ASN A 131 8.23 -17.54 4.73
C ASN A 131 6.93 -17.39 5.52
N LYS A 132 6.97 -17.65 6.83
CA LYS A 132 5.81 -17.40 7.69
C LYS A 132 5.41 -15.92 7.75
N LEU A 133 6.38 -15.00 7.75
CA LEU A 133 6.08 -13.57 7.66
C LEU A 133 5.45 -13.21 6.31
N LEU A 134 5.99 -13.75 5.23
CA LEU A 134 5.44 -13.57 3.89
C LEU A 134 4.00 -14.10 3.80
N ASP A 135 3.72 -15.28 4.36
CA ASP A 135 2.38 -15.87 4.41
C ASP A 135 1.42 -15.00 5.23
N ILE A 136 1.87 -14.41 6.34
CA ILE A 136 1.06 -13.48 7.13
C ILE A 136 0.67 -12.26 6.29
N LEU A 137 1.62 -11.66 5.57
CA LEU A 137 1.38 -10.51 4.69
C LEU A 137 0.39 -10.87 3.58
N ASN A 138 0.64 -11.97 2.88
CA ASN A 138 -0.16 -12.45 1.74
C ASN A 138 -1.53 -13.01 2.14
N SER A 139 -1.74 -13.33 3.42
CA SER A 139 -3.03 -13.78 3.96
C SER A 139 -4.06 -12.67 4.13
N PHE A 140 -3.65 -11.40 4.05
CA PHE A 140 -4.53 -10.27 4.36
C PHE A 140 -5.52 -9.96 3.24
N ASP A 141 -5.03 -9.91 2.00
CA ASP A 141 -5.79 -9.54 0.83
C ASP A 141 -5.26 -10.32 -0.38
N VAL A 142 -6.16 -10.97 -1.12
CA VAL A 142 -5.81 -11.77 -2.30
C VAL A 142 -5.22 -10.92 -3.43
N ASP A 143 -5.61 -9.65 -3.52
CA ASP A 143 -5.18 -8.75 -4.58
C ASP A 143 -3.84 -8.08 -4.25
N ILE A 144 -3.50 -7.92 -2.97
CA ILE A 144 -2.22 -7.37 -2.51
C ILE A 144 -1.31 -8.48 -2.04
N GLN A 145 -0.29 -8.75 -2.85
CA GLN A 145 0.71 -9.78 -2.60
C GLN A 145 2.09 -9.15 -2.47
N PHE A 146 2.91 -9.73 -1.61
CA PHE A 146 4.27 -9.36 -1.34
C PHE A 146 5.21 -10.41 -1.92
N THR A 147 6.39 -9.97 -2.33
CA THR A 147 7.55 -10.83 -2.57
C THR A 147 8.60 -10.57 -1.49
N VAL A 148 9.61 -11.43 -1.39
CA VAL A 148 10.63 -11.31 -0.36
C VAL A 148 12.03 -11.53 -0.92
N GLU A 149 12.96 -10.66 -0.50
CA GLU A 149 14.39 -10.82 -0.67
C GLU A 149 15.07 -10.85 0.69
N THR A 150 15.89 -11.87 0.93
CA THR A 150 16.66 -12.01 2.17
C THR A 150 18.08 -11.52 1.99
N GLU A 151 18.68 -10.97 3.05
CA GLU A 151 20.08 -10.55 3.02
C GLU A 151 21.03 -11.65 2.52
N LYS A 152 22.07 -11.23 1.82
CA LYS A 152 23.17 -12.09 1.36
C LYS A 152 24.49 -11.44 1.77
N ASN A 153 25.38 -12.21 2.39
CA ASN A 153 26.68 -11.72 2.87
C ASN A 153 26.59 -10.49 3.78
N ASN A 154 25.61 -10.46 4.71
CA ASN A 154 25.30 -9.32 5.59
C ASN A 154 24.85 -8.03 4.87
N SER A 155 24.53 -8.11 3.59
CA SER A 155 24.08 -6.97 2.80
C SER A 155 22.72 -7.21 2.17
N ILE A 156 21.95 -6.14 2.01
CA ILE A 156 20.68 -6.16 1.29
C ILE A 156 20.52 -4.86 0.51
N SER A 157 20.03 -4.98 -0.72
CA SER A 157 19.66 -3.82 -1.53
C SER A 157 18.29 -3.33 -1.09
N PHE A 158 18.14 -2.01 -0.99
CA PHE A 158 16.87 -1.36 -0.71
C PHE A 158 16.85 -0.03 -1.46
N LEU A 159 15.91 0.15 -2.39
CA LEU A 159 15.97 1.26 -3.36
C LEU A 159 17.34 1.28 -4.07
N ASP A 160 17.96 2.46 -4.18
CA ASP A 160 19.29 2.64 -4.80
C ASP A 160 20.47 2.54 -3.79
N ILE A 161 20.23 1.97 -2.60
CA ILE A 161 21.26 1.82 -1.57
C ILE A 161 21.51 0.35 -1.20
N LEU A 162 22.76 0.04 -0.89
CA LEU A 162 23.19 -1.22 -0.29
C LEU A 162 23.41 -1.00 1.20
N ILE A 163 22.60 -1.68 2.00
CA ILE A 163 22.67 -1.67 3.46
C ILE A 163 23.51 -2.86 3.88
N THR A 164 24.62 -2.62 4.61
CA THR A 164 25.51 -3.67 5.10
C THR A 164 25.61 -3.63 6.62
N ARG A 165 25.32 -4.75 7.26
CA ARG A 165 25.51 -4.92 8.71
C ARG A 165 26.98 -5.22 9.00
N THR A 166 27.59 -4.44 9.88
CA THR A 166 28.93 -4.70 10.42
C THR A 166 28.85 -5.05 11.92
N ASN A 167 29.96 -5.51 12.50
CA ASN A 167 30.01 -5.94 13.90
C ASN A 167 29.77 -4.81 14.92
N ILE A 168 29.71 -3.55 14.48
CA ILE A 168 29.61 -2.37 15.36
C ILE A 168 28.55 -1.38 14.86
N ASP A 169 28.33 -1.26 13.54
CA ASP A 169 27.40 -0.28 12.94
C ASP A 169 26.68 -0.79 11.66
N VAL A 170 25.68 -0.04 11.18
CA VAL A 170 25.07 -0.22 9.85
C VAL A 170 25.71 0.75 8.85
N ASN A 171 26.38 0.22 7.83
CA ASN A 171 26.95 1.02 6.75
C ASN A 171 25.98 1.13 5.57
N ILE A 172 25.80 2.34 5.06
CA ILE A 172 24.96 2.64 3.90
C ILE A 172 25.86 3.11 2.76
N THR A 173 25.83 2.40 1.64
CA THR A 173 26.58 2.77 0.43
C THR A 173 25.62 2.89 -0.74
N GLY A 174 25.81 3.89 -1.61
CA GLY A 174 25.02 4.00 -2.84
C GLY A 174 25.39 2.89 -3.82
N LEU A 175 24.39 2.29 -4.46
CA LEU A 175 24.63 1.36 -5.57
C LEU A 175 25.13 2.17 -6.76
N ASN A 176 26.42 2.02 -7.08
CA ASN A 176 27.02 2.70 -8.22
C ASN A 176 26.53 1.99 -9.49
N THR A 177 25.46 2.47 -10.12
CA THR A 177 25.01 1.99 -11.44
C THR A 177 25.99 2.47 -12.51
N ARG A 178 27.20 1.90 -12.54
CA ARG A 178 28.12 2.03 -13.68
C ARG A 178 28.16 0.71 -14.42
N GLY A 179 27.63 0.73 -15.64
CA GLY A 179 28.02 -0.21 -16.70
C GLY A 179 27.03 -1.32 -16.99
N GLY A 180 25.96 -0.97 -17.71
CA GLY A 180 25.06 -1.93 -18.34
C GLY A 180 24.55 -1.40 -19.68
N GLY A 181 25.46 -0.89 -20.53
CA GLY A 181 25.15 -0.72 -21.94
C GLY A 181 24.79 -2.08 -22.52
N ARG A 182 23.55 -2.23 -23.00
CA ARG A 182 23.18 -3.31 -23.92
C ARG A 182 22.75 -2.66 -25.22
N SER A 183 23.62 -2.91 -26.20
CA SER A 183 23.46 -2.86 -27.66
C SER A 183 22.07 -3.21 -28.16
#